data_AF-A0A182XIW3-F1
#
_entry.id   AF-A0A182XIW3-F1
#
_cell.length_a   1.000
_cell.length_b   1.000
_cell.length_c   1.000
_cell.angle_alpha   90.00
_cell.angle_beta   90.00
_cell.angle_gamma   90.00
#
_symmetry.space_group_name_H-M   'P 1'
#
loop_
_entity.id
_entity.type
_entity.pdbx_description
1 polymer ?
#
loop_
_entity_poly.entity_id
_entity_poly.type
_entity_poly.pdbx_seq_one_letter_code
_entity_poly.pdbx_strand_id
1 'polypeptide(L)'
;MSATPDRQSITSYKLKSPRTPTSPGNVATLRIQEAIASIIELHQKWIQAADKGISYCNAIRNTKKNILPQSATTDPDPYPENLQLYCKNLMVMVTIMEDVKTNALVAMEKIKSLNEFFAHHDVIGCTWNYRKTLDAVEQIISSYTREITLRKFVAEQIGHSTTLDHLTYVAISWNHGIDIERERESIIKMTSFEYKFTS
;
A
#
# COMPACT_ATOMS: atom_id res chain seq x y z
N MET A 1 -20.44 52.92 -58.04
CA MET A 1 -20.67 51.80 -57.11
C MET A 1 -19.31 51.22 -56.76
N SER A 2 -18.76 51.60 -55.61
CA SER A 2 -17.40 51.25 -55.20
C SER A 2 -17.42 49.97 -54.39
N ALA A 3 -16.73 48.94 -54.88
CA ALA A 3 -16.59 47.65 -54.20
C ALA A 3 -15.49 47.74 -53.14
N THR A 4 -15.87 47.62 -51.87
CA THR A 4 -14.96 47.46 -50.73
C THR A 4 -14.54 45.99 -50.64
N PRO A 5 -13.25 45.64 -50.45
CA PRO A 5 -12.86 44.24 -50.29
C PRO A 5 -13.08 43.79 -48.84
N ASP A 6 -13.74 42.64 -48.67
CA ASP A 6 -13.91 41.96 -47.38
C ASP A 6 -12.55 41.52 -46.83
N ARG A 7 -12.20 42.03 -45.64
CA ARG A 7 -11.09 41.49 -44.84
C ARG A 7 -11.50 40.12 -44.31
N GLN A 8 -11.00 39.06 -44.96
CA GLN A 8 -10.96 37.73 -44.37
C GLN A 8 -10.10 37.78 -43.08
N SER A 9 -10.75 37.74 -41.92
CA SER A 9 -10.08 37.58 -40.63
C SER A 9 -9.53 36.16 -40.54
N ILE A 10 -8.23 36.04 -40.81
CA ILE A 10 -7.46 34.80 -40.62
C ILE A 10 -7.56 34.39 -39.14
N THR A 11 -7.92 33.12 -38.98
CA THR A 11 -8.04 32.34 -37.75
C THR A 11 -6.89 32.60 -36.79
N SER A 12 -7.17 33.27 -35.66
CA SER A 12 -6.22 33.36 -34.56
C SER A 12 -6.12 32.00 -33.87
N TYR A 13 -5.23 31.14 -34.34
CA TYR A 13 -4.76 30.02 -33.54
C TYR A 13 -4.22 30.61 -32.23
N LYS A 14 -4.90 30.34 -31.11
CA LYS A 14 -4.38 30.64 -29.78
C LYS A 14 -3.10 29.81 -29.57
N LEU A 15 -1.97 30.36 -29.99
CA LEU A 15 -0.65 29.92 -29.57
C LEU A 15 -0.65 29.97 -28.05
N LYS A 16 -0.76 28.79 -27.42
CA LYS A 16 -0.54 28.66 -25.97
C LYS A 16 0.88 29.13 -25.72
N SER A 17 1.03 30.22 -24.98
CA SER A 17 2.32 30.73 -24.52
C SER A 17 3.14 29.59 -23.92
N PRO A 18 4.45 29.50 -24.20
CA PRO A 18 5.32 28.51 -23.56
C PRO A 18 5.13 28.60 -22.04
N ARG A 19 4.85 27.47 -21.39
CA ARG A 19 4.86 27.39 -19.93
C ARG A 19 6.25 27.85 -19.48
N THR A 20 6.30 28.83 -18.58
CA THR A 20 7.52 29.33 -17.96
C THR A 20 8.43 28.18 -17.54
N PRO A 21 9.77 28.28 -17.73
CA PRO A 21 10.68 27.23 -17.28
C PRO A 21 10.51 27.03 -15.78
N THR A 22 9.96 25.88 -15.38
CA THR A 22 9.87 25.47 -13.99
C THR A 22 11.29 25.23 -13.49
N SER A 23 11.68 25.83 -12.36
CA SER A 23 13.01 25.60 -11.79
C SER A 23 13.23 24.10 -11.51
N PRO A 24 14.46 23.56 -11.64
CA PRO A 24 14.75 22.16 -11.34
C PRO A 24 14.23 21.69 -9.97
N GLY A 25 14.35 22.53 -8.94
CA GLY A 25 13.82 22.24 -7.60
C GLY A 25 12.29 22.14 -7.52
N ASN A 26 11.57 22.95 -8.31
CA ASN A 26 10.11 22.85 -8.39
C ASN A 26 9.69 21.54 -9.08
N VAL A 27 10.42 21.11 -10.11
CA VAL A 27 10.18 19.81 -10.77
C VAL A 27 10.48 18.65 -9.82
N ALA A 28 11.58 18.73 -9.06
CA ALA A 28 11.93 17.72 -8.06
C ALA A 28 10.86 17.61 -6.97
N THR A 29 10.33 18.75 -6.51
CA THR A 29 9.23 18.79 -5.52
C THR A 29 7.99 18.07 -6.03
N LEU A 30 7.58 18.32 -7.27
CA LEU A 30 6.44 17.64 -7.89
C LEU A 30 6.66 16.12 -7.98
N ARG A 31 7.87 15.68 -8.34
CA ARG A 31 8.20 14.24 -8.40
C ARG A 31 8.17 13.57 -7.02
N ILE A 32 8.57 14.27 -5.97
CA ILE A 32 8.41 13.78 -4.59
C ILE A 32 6.92 13.65 -4.26
N GLN A 33 6.10 14.66 -4.59
CA GLN A 33 4.66 14.59 -4.38
C GLN A 33 4.03 13.39 -5.09
N GLU A 34 4.39 13.13 -6.36
CA GLU A 34 3.93 11.96 -7.12
C GLU A 34 4.37 10.64 -6.45
N ALA A 35 5.60 10.55 -5.96
CA ALA A 35 6.09 9.37 -5.24
C ALA A 35 5.32 9.13 -3.93
N ILE A 36 5.02 10.20 -3.19
CA ILE A 36 4.23 10.11 -1.95
C ILE A 36 2.78 9.72 -2.24
N ALA A 37 2.15 10.29 -3.28
CA ALA A 37 0.81 9.89 -3.71
C ALA A 37 0.78 8.38 -4.01
N SER A 38 1.79 7.88 -4.72
CA SER A 38 1.92 6.44 -5.01
C SER A 38 2.04 5.60 -3.73
N ILE A 39 2.78 6.06 -2.71
CA ILE A 39 2.88 5.35 -1.42
C ILE A 39 1.52 5.28 -0.71
N ILE A 40 0.72 6.33 -0.76
CA ILE A 40 -0.63 6.36 -0.18
C ILE A 40 -1.55 5.38 -0.91
N GLU A 41 -1.52 5.34 -2.24
CA GLU A 41 -2.30 4.37 -3.03
C GLU A 41 -1.86 2.92 -2.76
N LEU A 42 -0.56 2.68 -2.66
CA LEU A 42 0.01 1.39 -2.28
C LEU A 42 -0.46 0.96 -0.90
N HIS A 43 -0.57 1.91 0.03
CA HIS A 43 -1.09 1.66 1.36
C HIS A 43 -2.58 1.30 1.38
N GLN A 44 -3.41 1.90 0.52
CA GLN A 44 -4.81 1.46 0.36
C GLN A 44 -4.90 0.01 -0.13
N LYS A 45 -4.03 -0.39 -1.07
CA LYS A 45 -3.94 -1.80 -1.52
C LYS A 45 -3.51 -2.73 -0.39
N TRP A 46 -2.60 -2.27 0.48
CA TRP A 46 -2.19 -3.00 1.67
C TRP A 46 -3.38 -3.31 2.59
N ILE A 47 -4.18 -2.30 2.92
CA ILE A 47 -5.37 -2.44 3.77
C ILE A 47 -6.35 -3.44 3.16
N GLN A 48 -6.64 -3.32 1.85
CA GLN A 48 -7.54 -4.24 1.17
C GLN A 48 -7.05 -5.70 1.23
N ALA A 49 -5.74 -5.92 1.04
CA ALA A 49 -5.15 -7.25 1.16
C ALA A 49 -5.20 -7.77 2.61
N ALA A 50 -5.00 -6.90 3.60
CA ALA A 50 -5.08 -7.22 5.02
C ALA A 50 -6.49 -7.69 5.40
N ASP A 51 -7.51 -6.90 5.05
CA ASP A 51 -8.92 -7.18 5.34
C ASP A 51 -9.40 -8.46 4.65
N LYS A 52 -8.99 -8.65 3.40
CA LYS A 52 -9.32 -9.86 2.64
C LYS A 52 -8.63 -11.09 3.24
N GLY A 53 -7.42 -10.94 3.78
CA GLY A 53 -6.74 -11.98 4.53
C GLY A 53 -7.48 -12.39 5.81
N ILE A 54 -8.12 -11.46 6.52
CA ILE A 54 -9.01 -11.77 7.66
C ILE A 54 -10.14 -12.69 7.21
N SER A 55 -10.74 -12.36 6.07
CA SER A 55 -11.84 -13.16 5.51
C SER A 55 -11.40 -14.59 5.18
N TYR A 56 -10.21 -14.77 4.59
CA TYR A 56 -9.66 -16.11 4.34
C TYR A 56 -9.26 -16.86 5.61
N CYS A 57 -8.67 -16.19 6.61
CA CYS A 57 -8.37 -16.80 7.91
C CYS A 57 -9.65 -17.31 8.59
N ASN A 58 -10.72 -16.51 8.55
CA ASN A 58 -12.02 -16.90 9.08
C ASN A 58 -12.64 -18.07 8.29
N ALA A 59 -12.55 -18.07 6.96
CA ALA A 59 -13.01 -19.17 6.14
C ALA A 59 -12.27 -20.48 6.49
N ILE A 60 -10.93 -20.46 6.53
CA ILE A 60 -10.10 -21.61 6.92
C ILE A 60 -10.48 -22.11 8.31
N ARG A 61 -10.62 -21.19 9.28
CA ARG A 61 -11.02 -21.53 10.64
C ARG A 61 -12.38 -22.22 10.66
N ASN A 62 -13.37 -21.67 9.96
CA ASN A 62 -14.73 -22.23 9.93
C ASN A 62 -14.75 -23.60 9.25
N THR A 63 -14.02 -23.79 8.16
CA THR A 63 -13.92 -25.09 7.47
C THR A 63 -13.31 -26.15 8.38
N LYS A 64 -12.23 -25.83 9.10
CA LYS A 64 -11.53 -26.79 9.97
C LYS A 64 -12.23 -27.01 11.32
N LYS A 65 -12.88 -25.99 11.89
CA LYS A 65 -13.61 -26.08 13.16
C LYS A 65 -14.72 -27.15 13.13
N ASN A 66 -15.27 -27.48 11.97
CA ASN A 66 -16.32 -28.50 11.87
C ASN A 66 -15.79 -29.94 11.90
N ILE A 67 -14.47 -30.12 11.75
CA ILE A 67 -13.83 -31.44 11.57
C ILE A 67 -12.98 -31.79 12.79
N LEU A 68 -12.26 -30.81 13.34
CA LEU A 68 -11.41 -30.98 14.52
C LEU A 68 -12.14 -31.46 15.81
N PRO A 69 -13.46 -31.22 16.02
CA PRO A 69 -14.20 -31.77 17.16
C PRO A 69 -14.70 -33.22 16.96
N GLN A 70 -14.64 -33.79 15.75
CA GLN A 70 -15.21 -35.12 15.45
C GLN A 70 -14.20 -36.24 15.73
N SER A 71 -13.63 -36.27 16.94
CA SER A 71 -12.86 -37.41 17.43
C SER A 71 -13.81 -38.43 18.08
N ALA A 72 -14.47 -39.29 17.29
CA ALA A 72 -15.03 -40.53 17.86
C ALA A 72 -15.30 -41.64 16.83
N THR A 73 -15.66 -41.35 15.59
CA THR A 73 -16.10 -42.42 14.68
C THR A 73 -15.85 -42.03 13.24
N THR A 74 -15.01 -42.81 12.56
CA THR A 74 -14.56 -42.68 11.15
C THR A 74 -13.57 -41.54 10.93
N ASP A 75 -12.35 -41.92 10.51
CA ASP A 75 -11.20 -41.06 10.19
C ASP A 75 -11.62 -39.93 9.22
N PRO A 76 -11.94 -38.72 9.70
CA PRO A 76 -12.40 -37.65 8.82
C PRO A 76 -11.17 -37.12 8.09
N ASP A 77 -11.23 -36.99 6.76
CA ASP A 77 -10.16 -36.36 5.99
C ASP A 77 -9.82 -35.00 6.62
N PRO A 78 -8.59 -34.80 7.13
CA PRO A 78 -8.19 -33.55 7.77
C PRO A 78 -8.14 -32.38 6.78
N TYR A 79 -8.29 -32.64 5.48
CA TYR A 79 -8.24 -31.66 4.40
C TYR A 79 -9.58 -31.55 3.65
N PRO A 80 -10.56 -30.84 4.23
CA PRO A 80 -11.85 -30.64 3.59
C PRO A 80 -11.76 -29.91 2.24
N GLU A 81 -12.77 -30.14 1.42
CA GLU A 81 -12.96 -29.45 0.15
C GLU A 81 -12.89 -27.93 0.34
N ASN A 82 -12.20 -27.23 -0.57
CA ASN A 82 -11.89 -25.79 -0.54
C ASN A 82 -10.83 -25.31 0.47
N LEU A 83 -10.33 -26.13 1.42
CA LEU A 83 -9.27 -25.69 2.34
C LEU A 83 -8.02 -25.24 1.58
N GLN A 84 -7.57 -26.05 0.63
CA GLN A 84 -6.41 -25.72 -0.20
C GLN A 84 -6.61 -24.41 -0.97
N LEU A 85 -7.83 -24.16 -1.47
CA LEU A 85 -8.16 -22.93 -2.18
C LEU A 85 -8.05 -21.71 -1.26
N TYR A 86 -8.60 -21.77 -0.05
CA TYR A 86 -8.49 -20.67 0.91
C TYR A 86 -7.06 -20.42 1.36
N CYS A 87 -6.26 -21.47 1.61
CA CYS A 87 -4.83 -21.32 1.92
C CYS A 87 -4.05 -20.68 0.77
N LYS A 88 -4.29 -21.12 -0.49
CA LYS A 88 -3.69 -20.49 -1.67
C LYS A 88 -4.08 -19.02 -1.79
N ASN A 89 -5.36 -18.69 -1.61
CA ASN A 89 -5.81 -17.31 -1.68
C ASN A 89 -5.24 -16.43 -0.56
N LEU A 90 -5.04 -16.99 0.64
CA LEU A 90 -4.37 -16.30 1.74
C LEU A 90 -2.90 -16.01 1.40
N MET A 91 -2.19 -16.98 0.81
CA MET A 91 -0.82 -16.77 0.31
C MET A 91 -0.77 -15.69 -0.78
N VAL A 92 -1.77 -15.62 -1.67
CA VAL A 92 -1.86 -14.54 -2.66
C VAL A 92 -1.96 -13.16 -1.98
N MET A 93 -2.67 -13.04 -0.86
CA MET A 93 -2.73 -11.76 -0.13
C MET A 93 -1.35 -11.35 0.39
N VAL A 94 -0.57 -12.32 0.88
CA VAL A 94 0.82 -12.08 1.30
C VAL A 94 1.68 -11.63 0.12
N THR A 95 1.57 -12.27 -1.05
CA THR A 95 2.29 -11.86 -2.25
C THR A 95 1.93 -10.44 -2.70
N ILE A 96 0.64 -10.04 -2.60
CA ILE A 96 0.23 -8.66 -2.87
C ILE A 96 0.91 -7.68 -1.91
N MET A 97 1.01 -8.02 -0.62
CA MET A 97 1.71 -7.18 0.36
C MET A 97 3.21 -7.04 0.06
N GLU A 98 3.86 -8.12 -0.41
CA GLU A 98 5.26 -8.07 -0.83
C GLU A 98 5.48 -7.19 -2.06
N ASP A 99 4.56 -7.25 -3.04
CA ASP A 99 4.56 -6.36 -4.20
C ASP A 99 4.36 -4.90 -3.77
N VAL A 100 3.43 -4.62 -2.86
CA VAL A 100 3.23 -3.29 -2.27
C VAL A 100 4.52 -2.77 -1.63
N LYS A 101 5.19 -3.58 -0.81
CA LYS A 101 6.48 -3.21 -0.20
C LYS A 101 7.54 -2.92 -1.26
N THR A 102 7.63 -3.76 -2.30
CA THR A 102 8.62 -3.62 -3.37
C THR A 102 8.40 -2.32 -4.14
N ASN A 103 7.15 -2.01 -4.47
CA ASN A 103 6.78 -0.76 -5.15
C ASN A 103 7.02 0.47 -4.26
N ALA A 104 6.80 0.36 -2.94
CA ALA A 104 7.12 1.42 -1.99
C ALA A 104 8.63 1.69 -1.91
N LEU A 105 9.47 0.63 -1.94
CA LEU A 105 10.93 0.78 -2.05
C LEU A 105 11.34 1.49 -3.33
N VAL A 106 10.73 1.17 -4.47
CA VAL A 106 10.98 1.88 -5.74
C VAL A 106 10.59 3.36 -5.63
N ALA A 107 9.47 3.69 -4.99
CA ALA A 107 9.07 5.08 -4.75
C ALA A 107 10.06 5.80 -3.83
N MET A 108 10.58 5.13 -2.80
CA MET A 108 11.60 5.68 -1.91
C MET A 108 12.91 5.98 -2.66
N GLU A 109 13.36 5.09 -3.53
CA GLU A 109 14.57 5.32 -4.34
C GLU A 109 14.41 6.52 -5.28
N LYS A 110 13.20 6.73 -5.84
CA LYS A 110 12.90 7.95 -6.60
C LYS A 110 13.07 9.21 -5.75
N ILE A 111 12.59 9.21 -4.49
CA ILE A 111 12.80 10.35 -3.58
C ILE A 111 14.29 10.53 -3.27
N LYS A 112 15.04 9.44 -3.00
CA LYS A 112 16.47 9.47 -2.72
C LYS A 112 17.29 10.07 -3.86
N SER A 113 16.96 9.72 -5.10
CA SER A 113 17.63 10.27 -6.30
C SER A 113 17.47 11.78 -6.50
N LEU A 114 16.57 12.44 -5.77
CA LEU A 114 16.31 13.88 -5.87
C LEU A 114 17.05 14.70 -4.80
N ASN A 115 17.87 14.07 -3.95
CA ASN A 115 18.57 14.73 -2.84
C ASN A 115 19.38 15.97 -3.26
N GLU A 116 20.02 15.93 -4.45
CA GLU A 116 20.88 17.03 -4.93
C GLU A 116 20.13 18.35 -5.16
N PHE A 117 18.80 18.30 -5.27
CA PHE A 117 17.97 19.48 -5.49
C PHE A 117 17.52 20.18 -4.20
N PHE A 118 17.84 19.63 -3.03
CA PHE A 118 17.36 20.13 -1.74
C PHE A 118 18.49 20.25 -0.73
N ALA A 119 18.56 21.40 -0.05
CA ALA A 119 19.32 21.52 1.19
C ALA A 119 18.57 20.81 2.35
N HIS A 120 19.29 20.48 3.43
CA HIS A 120 18.72 19.76 4.57
C HIS A 120 17.50 20.43 5.23
N HIS A 121 17.32 21.74 5.03
CA HIS A 121 16.22 22.51 5.64
C HIS A 121 15.16 22.96 4.62
N ASP A 122 15.27 22.55 3.36
CA ASP A 122 14.28 22.94 2.35
C ASP A 122 12.95 22.22 2.61
N VAL A 123 11.91 23.03 2.80
CA VAL A 123 10.54 22.55 3.01
C VAL A 123 9.94 22.13 1.66
N ILE A 124 9.46 20.89 1.60
CA ILE A 124 8.89 20.27 0.38
C ILE A 124 7.37 20.09 0.52
N GLY A 125 6.91 19.73 1.72
CA GLY A 125 5.50 19.67 2.08
C GLY A 125 4.99 21.00 2.61
N CYS A 126 3.98 20.97 3.48
CA CYS A 126 3.53 22.16 4.22
C CYS A 126 4.54 22.58 5.29
N THR A 127 5.04 21.63 6.07
CA THR A 127 6.03 21.84 7.15
C THR A 127 7.20 20.87 7.08
N TRP A 128 7.08 19.78 6.33
CA TRP A 128 8.12 18.76 6.20
C TRP A 128 9.21 19.14 5.21
N ASN A 129 10.45 18.96 5.64
CA ASN A 129 11.63 19.01 4.79
C ASN A 129 11.92 17.65 4.14
N TYR A 130 12.86 17.64 3.20
CA TYR A 130 13.30 16.42 2.49
C TYR A 130 13.56 15.22 3.41
N ARG A 131 14.33 15.45 4.49
CA ARG A 131 14.72 14.40 5.42
C ARG A 131 13.51 13.81 6.15
N LYS A 132 12.60 14.66 6.65
CA LYS A 132 11.41 14.20 7.35
C LYS A 132 10.50 13.37 6.44
N THR A 133 10.41 13.73 5.17
CA THR A 133 9.70 12.94 4.16
C THR A 133 10.33 11.57 3.97
N LEU A 134 11.66 11.50 3.80
CA LEU A 134 12.36 10.21 3.71
C LEU A 134 12.16 9.36 4.96
N ASP A 135 12.36 9.93 6.14
CA ASP A 135 12.22 9.23 7.42
C ASP A 135 10.82 8.62 7.58
N ALA A 136 9.77 9.33 7.14
CA ALA A 136 8.40 8.84 7.17
C ALA A 136 8.18 7.65 6.22
N VAL A 137 8.69 7.73 4.99
CA VAL A 137 8.61 6.63 4.02
C VAL A 137 9.37 5.39 4.49
N GLU A 138 10.56 5.57 5.07
CA GLU A 138 11.35 4.47 5.64
C GLU A 138 10.61 3.77 6.78
N GLN A 139 9.95 4.52 7.67
CA GLN A 139 9.14 3.96 8.75
C GLN A 139 7.95 3.14 8.21
N ILE A 140 7.25 3.64 7.18
CA ILE A 140 6.17 2.90 6.51
C ILE A 140 6.68 1.56 5.95
N ILE A 141 7.82 1.58 5.23
CA ILE A 141 8.40 0.38 4.61
C ILE A 141 8.91 -0.62 5.67
N SER A 142 9.47 -0.12 6.76
CA SER A 142 9.91 -0.93 7.90
C SER A 142 8.70 -1.63 8.55
N SER A 143 7.60 -0.90 8.75
CA SER A 143 6.33 -1.45 9.24
C SER A 143 5.81 -2.57 8.32
N TYR A 144 5.79 -2.35 6.99
CA TYR A 144 5.42 -3.41 6.03
C TYR A 144 6.28 -4.66 6.17
N THR A 145 7.60 -4.50 6.31
CA THR A 145 8.52 -5.63 6.44
C THR A 145 8.20 -6.47 7.68
N ARG A 146 7.94 -5.84 8.82
CA ARG A 146 7.60 -6.54 10.07
C ARG A 146 6.27 -7.30 9.95
N GLU A 147 5.26 -6.67 9.37
CA GLU A 147 3.92 -7.25 9.25
C GLU A 147 3.86 -8.40 8.23
N ILE A 148 4.60 -8.31 7.11
CA ILE A 148 4.73 -9.41 6.14
C ILE A 148 5.30 -10.68 6.80
N THR A 149 6.33 -10.54 7.64
CA THR A 149 6.94 -11.70 8.31
C THR A 149 5.92 -12.46 9.15
N LEU A 150 5.08 -11.75 9.91
CA LEU A 150 4.01 -12.35 10.70
C LEU A 150 2.94 -12.99 9.81
N ARG A 151 2.52 -12.30 8.75
CA ARG A 151 1.45 -12.78 7.86
C ARG A 151 1.86 -13.98 7.01
N LYS A 152 3.12 -14.06 6.59
CA LYS A 152 3.72 -15.25 5.98
C LYS A 152 3.60 -16.46 6.90
N PHE A 153 4.04 -16.31 8.15
CA PHE A 153 3.93 -17.37 9.14
C PHE A 153 2.48 -17.84 9.30
N VAL A 154 1.53 -16.92 9.43
CA VAL A 154 0.10 -17.28 9.54
C VAL A 154 -0.38 -18.04 8.31
N ALA A 155 -0.08 -17.54 7.11
CA ALA A 155 -0.54 -18.13 5.85
C ALA A 155 0.04 -19.53 5.62
N GLU A 156 1.28 -19.77 6.05
CA GLU A 156 1.94 -21.08 6.00
C GLU A 156 1.37 -22.05 7.04
N GLN A 157 1.07 -21.59 8.27
CA GLN A 157 0.73 -22.48 9.38
C GLN A 157 -0.76 -22.82 9.53
N ILE A 158 -1.66 -21.91 9.14
CA ILE A 158 -3.10 -22.04 9.46
C ILE A 158 -3.73 -23.30 8.86
N GLY A 159 -3.27 -23.69 7.66
CA GLY A 159 -3.70 -24.91 6.97
C GLY A 159 -3.27 -26.18 7.72
N HIS A 160 -2.19 -26.13 8.49
CA HIS A 160 -1.60 -27.27 9.20
C HIS A 160 -2.03 -27.40 10.67
N SER A 161 -2.81 -26.46 11.22
CA SER A 161 -3.27 -26.56 12.61
C SER A 161 -4.10 -27.82 12.88
N THR A 162 -3.69 -28.65 13.83
CA THR A 162 -4.34 -29.92 14.20
C THR A 162 -5.25 -29.83 15.41
N THR A 163 -5.27 -28.68 16.11
CA THR A 163 -6.15 -28.43 17.25
C THR A 163 -6.91 -27.13 17.05
N LEU A 164 -8.10 -27.02 17.65
CA LEU A 164 -8.92 -25.82 17.56
C LEU A 164 -8.23 -24.61 18.21
N ASP A 165 -7.51 -24.82 19.30
CA ASP A 165 -6.76 -23.77 19.99
C ASP A 165 -5.63 -23.23 19.12
N HIS A 166 -4.84 -24.12 18.50
CA HIS A 166 -3.76 -23.70 17.59
C HIS A 166 -4.33 -22.99 16.35
N LEU A 167 -5.42 -23.51 15.77
CA LEU A 167 -6.10 -22.88 14.63
C LEU A 167 -6.61 -21.48 14.99
N THR A 168 -7.21 -21.34 16.17
CA THR A 168 -7.71 -20.05 16.66
C THR A 168 -6.57 -19.08 16.88
N TYR A 169 -5.50 -19.52 17.55
CA TYR A 169 -4.29 -18.73 17.79
C TYR A 169 -3.67 -18.21 16.49
N VAL A 170 -3.48 -19.09 15.49
CA VAL A 170 -2.90 -18.70 14.20
C VAL A 170 -3.84 -17.74 13.45
N ALA A 171 -5.15 -17.99 13.46
CA ALA A 171 -6.12 -17.12 12.79
C ALA A 171 -6.19 -15.71 13.42
N ILE A 172 -6.18 -15.60 14.76
CA ILE A 172 -6.15 -14.28 15.42
C ILE A 172 -4.81 -13.57 15.25
N SER A 173 -3.72 -14.31 15.05
CA SER A 173 -2.39 -13.74 14.84
C SER A 173 -2.30 -12.88 13.58
N TRP A 174 -3.17 -13.11 12.58
CA TRP A 174 -3.29 -12.24 11.41
C TRP A 174 -3.59 -10.78 11.80
N ASN A 175 -4.33 -10.58 12.90
CA ASN A 175 -4.77 -9.28 13.40
C ASN A 175 -3.89 -8.73 14.53
N HIS A 176 -2.91 -9.47 15.03
CA HIS A 176 -2.16 -9.09 16.24
C HIS A 176 -1.07 -8.02 16.01
N GLY A 177 -1.05 -7.40 14.81
CA GLY A 177 -0.14 -6.31 14.44
C GLY A 177 -0.64 -4.90 14.77
N ILE A 178 -1.65 -4.75 15.63
CA ILE A 178 -2.40 -3.49 15.88
C ILE A 178 -1.48 -2.29 16.14
N ASP A 179 -0.39 -2.45 16.89
CA ASP A 179 0.52 -1.34 17.20
C ASP A 179 1.39 -0.94 15.99
N ILE A 180 1.86 -1.93 15.22
CA ILE A 180 2.64 -1.72 13.98
C ILE A 180 1.78 -1.03 12.91
N GLU A 181 0.50 -1.40 12.86
CA GLU A 181 -0.51 -0.80 12.00
C GLU A 181 -0.80 0.64 12.43
N ARG A 182 -1.12 0.87 13.71
CA ARG A 182 -1.48 2.20 14.22
C ARG A 182 -0.40 3.27 13.99
N GLU A 183 0.86 2.91 14.19
CA GLU A 183 1.99 3.81 13.93
C GLU A 183 2.05 4.19 12.44
N ARG A 184 1.97 3.19 11.55
CA ARG A 184 1.94 3.41 10.10
C ARG A 184 0.74 4.25 9.67
N GLU A 185 -0.47 3.95 10.16
CA GLU A 185 -1.68 4.72 9.85
C GLU A 185 -1.52 6.19 10.25
N SER A 186 -0.88 6.45 11.39
CA SER A 186 -0.62 7.81 11.85
C SER A 186 0.35 8.53 10.91
N ILE A 187 1.42 7.87 10.48
CA ILE A 187 2.39 8.43 9.53
C ILE A 187 1.74 8.68 8.17
N ILE A 188 0.91 7.77 7.67
CA ILE A 188 0.18 7.94 6.41
C ILE A 188 -0.77 9.14 6.48
N LYS A 189 -1.51 9.31 7.58
CA LYS A 189 -2.40 10.47 7.77
C LYS A 189 -1.62 11.78 7.84
N MET A 190 -0.52 11.83 8.59
CA MET A 190 0.37 12.99 8.65
C MET A 190 0.94 13.33 7.26
N THR A 191 1.40 12.31 6.53
CA THR A 191 1.93 12.47 5.17
C THR A 191 0.85 13.01 4.22
N SER A 192 -0.37 12.47 4.29
CA SER A 192 -1.50 12.93 3.47
C SER A 192 -1.83 14.39 3.73
N PHE A 193 -1.86 14.80 5.01
CA PHE A 193 -2.04 16.19 5.40
C PHE A 193 -0.92 17.08 4.85
N GLU A 194 0.34 16.68 5.01
CA GLU A 194 1.50 17.50 4.62
C GLU A 194 1.61 17.76 3.14
N TYR A 195 1.11 16.84 2.33
CA TYR A 195 1.09 16.95 0.88
C TYR A 195 -0.29 17.30 0.32
N LYS A 196 -1.24 17.63 1.20
CA LYS A 196 -2.62 18.04 0.86
C LYS A 196 -3.37 17.02 0.00
N PHE A 197 -3.10 15.74 0.22
CA PHE A 197 -3.92 14.67 -0.35
C PHE A 197 -5.23 14.60 0.42
N THR A 198 -6.34 14.62 -0.32
CA THR A 198 -7.68 14.43 0.26
C THR A 198 -7.80 13.01 0.80
N SER A 199 -8.01 12.91 2.12
CA SER A 199 -8.37 11.67 2.82
C SER A 199 -9.77 11.22 2.48
#